data_AF-A0A969H7H4-F1
#
_entry.id   AF-A0A969H7H4-F1
#
_cell.length_a   1.000
_cell.length_b   1.000
_cell.length_c   1.000
_cell.angle_alpha   90.00
_cell.angle_beta   90.00
_cell.angle_gamma   90.00
#
_symmetry.space_group_name_H-M   'P 1'
#
loop_
_entity.id
_entity.type
_entity.pdbx_description
1 polymer ?
#
loop_
_entity_poly.entity_id
_entity_poly.type
_entity_poly.pdbx_seq_one_letter_code
_entity_poly.pdbx_strand_id
1 'polypeptide(L)'
;MKKNEKELNKILDWAKKNKVKIEFITHQDCDYGEFDRKTNKVKISNKGTLEKQIFLLLHELGHFILLKSEKKFSKKFPFVYRADADKRKSKVSTIYRMDILNEEFEAWKAGEEIAKSLNLVYDKIKFKKLMLKLLKTYVDWIVFSSKNKKTN
;
A
#
# COMPACT_ATOMS: atom_id res chain seq x y z
N MET A 1 -10.88 -20.76 -17.46
CA MET A 1 -10.79 -19.71 -16.42
C MET A 1 -9.33 -19.58 -15.99
N LYS A 2 -8.70 -18.42 -16.24
CA LYS A 2 -7.27 -18.23 -15.98
C LYS A 2 -7.08 -18.17 -14.47
N LYS A 3 -6.17 -18.96 -13.89
CA LYS A 3 -5.89 -19.09 -12.44
C LYS A 3 -6.01 -17.77 -11.65
N ASN A 4 -5.48 -16.68 -12.20
CA ASN A 4 -5.48 -15.37 -11.58
C ASN A 4 -6.88 -14.73 -11.45
N GLU A 5 -7.85 -15.04 -12.33
CA GLU A 5 -9.23 -14.54 -12.22
C GLU A 5 -9.93 -15.11 -10.98
N LYS A 6 -9.70 -16.40 -10.68
CA LYS A 6 -10.23 -17.05 -9.48
C LYS A 6 -9.67 -16.40 -8.21
N GLU A 7 -8.36 -16.15 -8.18
CA GLU A 7 -7.72 -15.53 -7.02
C GLU A 7 -8.14 -14.06 -6.86
N LEU A 8 -8.34 -13.33 -7.96
CA LEU A 8 -8.91 -11.98 -7.91
C LEU A 8 -10.32 -11.99 -7.29
N ASN A 9 -11.20 -12.90 -7.72
CA ASN A 9 -12.55 -12.97 -7.18
C ASN A 9 -12.59 -13.21 -5.67
N LYS A 10 -11.71 -14.06 -5.13
CA LYS A 10 -11.58 -14.25 -3.67
C LYS A 10 -11.24 -12.93 -2.95
N ILE A 11 -10.35 -12.12 -3.53
CA ILE A 11 -9.98 -10.81 -2.99
C ILE A 11 -11.17 -9.85 -3.04
N LEU A 12 -11.88 -9.80 -4.17
CA LEU A 12 -13.07 -8.95 -4.33
C LEU A 12 -14.16 -9.32 -3.33
N ASP A 13 -14.41 -10.62 -3.12
CA ASP A 13 -15.37 -11.11 -2.14
C ASP A 13 -14.95 -10.74 -0.71
N TRP A 14 -13.67 -10.86 -0.38
CA TRP A 14 -13.15 -10.46 0.92
C TRP A 14 -13.30 -8.96 1.15
N ALA A 15 -12.98 -8.13 0.15
CA ALA A 15 -13.12 -6.68 0.22
C ALA A 15 -14.59 -6.28 0.42
N LYS A 16 -15.51 -6.89 -0.34
CA LYS A 16 -16.96 -6.70 -0.20
C LYS A 16 -17.44 -7.04 1.20
N LYS A 17 -17.02 -8.19 1.76
CA LYS A 17 -17.35 -8.60 3.14
C LYS A 17 -16.83 -7.61 4.18
N ASN A 18 -15.69 -6.97 3.92
CA ASN A 18 -15.09 -5.96 4.79
C ASN A 18 -15.56 -4.52 4.49
N LYS A 19 -16.55 -4.33 3.61
CA LYS A 19 -17.08 -3.01 3.21
C LYS A 19 -16.02 -2.09 2.58
N VAL A 20 -15.07 -2.68 1.85
CA VAL A 20 -14.07 -1.97 1.05
C VAL A 20 -14.50 -1.98 -0.41
N LYS A 21 -14.61 -0.81 -1.04
CA LYS A 21 -14.95 -0.69 -2.46
C LYS A 21 -13.67 -0.76 -3.29
N ILE A 22 -13.64 -1.61 -4.33
CA ILE A 22 -12.52 -1.70 -5.26
C ILE A 22 -12.94 -1.09 -6.60
N GLU A 23 -12.12 -0.19 -7.14
CA GLU A 23 -12.31 0.43 -8.46
C GLU A 23 -11.04 0.27 -9.30
N PHE A 24 -11.19 -0.27 -10.50
CA PHE A 24 -10.11 -0.33 -11.48
C PHE A 24 -10.20 0.89 -12.40
N ILE A 25 -9.15 1.71 -12.40
CA ILE A 25 -9.13 3.01 -13.08
C ILE A 25 -8.04 3.09 -14.14
N THR A 26 -8.24 3.91 -15.17
CA THR A 26 -7.24 4.17 -16.20
C THR A 26 -6.31 5.30 -15.74
N HIS A 27 -5.00 5.06 -15.85
CA HIS A 27 -3.79 5.80 -15.43
C HIS A 27 -3.79 7.34 -15.24
N GLN A 28 -4.79 8.11 -15.68
CA GLN A 28 -4.82 9.55 -15.39
C GLN A 28 -5.07 9.85 -13.90
N ASP A 29 -5.61 8.87 -13.14
CA ASP A 29 -6.02 9.06 -11.75
C ASP A 29 -5.13 8.36 -10.69
N CYS A 30 -4.25 7.42 -11.05
CA CYS A 30 -3.28 6.80 -10.12
C CYS A 30 -2.10 6.10 -10.84
N ASP A 31 -0.90 6.17 -10.27
CA ASP A 31 0.30 5.53 -10.83
C ASP A 31 0.31 3.99 -10.66
N TYR A 32 -0.17 3.48 -9.53
CA TYR A 32 -0.16 2.03 -9.24
C TYR A 32 -1.41 1.56 -8.45
N GLY A 33 -1.65 2.18 -7.29
CA GLY A 33 -2.77 1.90 -6.41
C GLY A 33 -2.91 3.01 -5.36
N GLU A 34 -4.10 3.14 -4.80
CA GLU A 34 -4.38 4.09 -3.72
C GLU A 34 -5.51 3.56 -2.84
N PHE A 35 -5.30 3.56 -1.52
CA PHE A 35 -6.36 3.41 -0.53
C PHE A 35 -6.82 4.76 0.05
N ASP A 36 -8.08 5.11 -0.19
CA ASP A 36 -8.73 6.26 0.44
C ASP A 36 -9.37 5.85 1.77
N ARG A 37 -8.75 6.31 2.86
CA ARG A 37 -9.21 6.11 4.24
C ARG A 37 -10.61 6.65 4.53
N LYS A 38 -11.03 7.75 3.88
CA LYS A 38 -12.32 8.40 4.18
C LYS A 38 -13.48 7.63 3.58
N THR A 39 -13.27 7.09 2.38
CA THR A 39 -14.32 6.40 1.62
C THR A 39 -14.20 4.88 1.68
N ASN A 40 -13.16 4.34 2.34
CA ASN A 40 -12.80 2.92 2.31
C ASN A 40 -12.77 2.38 0.88
N LYS A 41 -12.14 3.14 -0.01
CA LYS A 41 -12.07 2.82 -1.43
C LYS A 41 -10.63 2.53 -1.82
N VAL A 42 -10.41 1.39 -2.45
CA VAL A 42 -9.17 1.04 -3.12
C VAL A 42 -9.34 1.34 -4.60
N LYS A 43 -8.45 2.17 -5.14
CA LYS A 43 -8.30 2.38 -6.58
C LYS A 43 -7.05 1.67 -7.05
N ILE A 44 -7.14 0.94 -8.16
CA ILE A 44 -6.00 0.23 -8.76
C ILE A 44 -5.94 0.54 -10.24
N SER A 45 -4.73 0.72 -10.75
CA SER A 45 -4.52 0.88 -12.18
C SER A 45 -4.97 -0.37 -12.94
N ASN A 46 -5.81 -0.18 -13.96
CA ASN A 46 -6.20 -1.25 -14.88
C ASN A 46 -5.07 -1.66 -15.84
N LYS A 47 -3.91 -0.97 -15.81
CA LYS A 47 -2.75 -1.31 -16.62
C LYS A 47 -1.89 -2.40 -15.97
N GLY A 48 -1.39 -3.30 -16.81
CA GLY A 48 -0.48 -4.37 -16.41
C GLY A 48 -1.15 -5.74 -16.33
N THR A 49 -0.38 -6.72 -15.87
CA THR A 49 -0.88 -8.09 -15.75
C THR A 49 -1.83 -8.22 -14.56
N LEU A 50 -2.80 -9.13 -14.67
CA LEU A 50 -3.71 -9.46 -13.57
C LEU A 50 -2.95 -9.89 -12.30
N GLU A 51 -1.81 -10.56 -12.45
CA GLU A 51 -0.91 -10.91 -11.34
C GLU A 51 -0.40 -9.66 -10.59
N LYS A 52 0.06 -8.64 -11.34
CA LYS A 52 0.51 -7.38 -10.75
C LYS A 52 -0.64 -6.65 -10.04
N GLN A 53 -1.83 -6.65 -10.64
CA GLN A 53 -3.03 -6.03 -10.04
C GLN A 53 -3.42 -6.71 -8.72
N ILE A 54 -3.38 -8.05 -8.67
CA ILE A 54 -3.60 -8.83 -7.44
C ILE A 54 -2.60 -8.41 -6.35
N PHE A 55 -1.31 -8.26 -6.70
CA PHE A 55 -0.29 -7.89 -5.72
C PHE A 55 -0.49 -6.48 -5.17
N LEU A 56 -0.80 -5.52 -6.04
CA LEU A 56 -1.10 -4.15 -5.64
C LEU A 56 -2.40 -4.10 -4.80
N LEU A 57 -3.45 -4.83 -5.18
CA LEU A 57 -4.66 -4.95 -4.37
C LEU A 57 -4.38 -5.44 -2.95
N LEU A 58 -3.56 -6.49 -2.81
CA LEU A 58 -3.20 -7.00 -1.48
C LEU A 58 -2.49 -5.93 -0.65
N HIS A 59 -1.61 -5.14 -1.26
CA HIS A 59 -0.94 -4.03 -0.61
C HIS A 59 -1.92 -2.94 -0.14
N GLU A 60 -2.81 -2.46 -1.02
CA GLU A 60 -3.81 -1.45 -0.65
C GLU A 60 -4.79 -1.95 0.43
N LEU A 61 -5.20 -3.22 0.37
CA LEU A 61 -6.01 -3.84 1.43
C LEU A 61 -5.20 -4.02 2.73
N GLY A 62 -3.88 -4.10 2.64
CA GLY A 62 -2.98 -4.02 3.79
C GLY A 62 -3.09 -2.69 4.53
N HIS A 63 -3.11 -1.56 3.81
CA HIS A 63 -3.35 -0.24 4.42
C HIS A 63 -4.69 -0.19 5.14
N PHE A 64 -5.76 -0.74 4.53
CA PHE A 64 -7.06 -0.85 5.18
C PHE A 64 -6.97 -1.62 6.53
N ILE A 65 -6.23 -2.73 6.59
CA ILE A 65 -6.04 -3.49 7.84
C ILE A 65 -5.30 -2.68 8.90
N LEU A 66 -4.22 -1.99 8.52
CA LEU A 66 -3.46 -1.16 9.46
C LEU A 66 -4.34 -0.04 10.05
N LEU A 67 -5.23 0.52 9.24
CA LEU A 67 -6.10 1.65 9.61
C LEU A 67 -7.38 1.25 10.33
N LYS A 68 -7.72 -0.05 10.45
CA LYS A 68 -8.88 -0.52 11.23
C LYS A 68 -8.87 -0.04 12.69
N SER A 69 -7.68 0.18 13.26
CA SER A 69 -7.53 0.70 14.62
C SER A 69 -6.70 1.97 14.60
N GLU A 70 -7.38 3.11 14.51
CA GLU A 70 -6.76 4.43 14.48
C GLU A 70 -5.81 4.67 15.67
N LYS A 71 -6.18 4.22 16.87
CA LYS A 71 -5.32 4.31 18.06
C LYS A 71 -4.02 3.50 17.93
N LYS A 72 -4.08 2.29 17.35
CA LYS A 72 -2.88 1.48 17.11
C LYS A 72 -2.03 2.09 15.99
N PHE A 73 -2.69 2.57 14.95
CA PHE A 73 -2.04 3.22 13.81
C PHE A 73 -1.28 4.48 14.26
N SER A 74 -1.94 5.41 14.97
CA SER A 74 -1.30 6.66 15.43
C SER A 74 -0.17 6.43 16.43
N LYS A 75 -0.21 5.35 17.21
CA LYS A 75 0.90 4.96 18.09
C LYS A 75 2.08 4.37 17.30
N LYS A 76 1.81 3.62 16.23
CA LYS A 76 2.83 2.92 15.44
C LYS A 76 3.47 3.82 14.38
N PHE A 77 2.70 4.73 13.78
CA PHE A 77 3.11 5.65 12.72
C PHE A 77 2.71 7.10 13.07
N PRO A 78 3.21 7.66 14.19
CA PRO A 78 2.78 8.95 14.71
C PRO A 78 3.08 10.10 13.75
N PHE A 79 4.15 10.02 12.95
CA PHE A 79 4.52 11.11 12.04
C PHE A 79 3.68 11.07 10.76
N VAL A 80 3.30 9.89 10.26
CA VAL A 80 2.31 9.78 9.18
C VAL A 80 0.97 10.34 9.65
N TYR A 81 0.47 9.84 10.78
CA TYR A 81 -0.83 10.24 11.31
C TYR A 81 -0.94 11.75 11.52
N ARG A 82 0.11 12.39 12.06
CA ARG A 82 0.14 13.85 12.27
C ARG A 82 0.26 14.63 10.97
N ALA A 83 0.95 14.11 9.96
CA ALA A 83 1.09 14.80 8.67
C ALA A 83 -0.21 14.91 7.87
N ASP A 84 -1.15 14.00 8.12
CA ASP A 84 -2.51 14.10 7.60
C ASP A 84 -3.32 15.22 8.28
N ALA A 85 -3.04 15.49 9.56
CA ALA A 85 -3.68 16.53 10.34
C ALA A 85 -3.06 17.92 10.13
N ASP A 86 -1.72 18.02 10.12
CA ASP A 86 -0.96 19.27 10.04
C ASP A 86 -0.22 19.38 8.70
N LYS A 87 -0.82 20.11 7.75
CA LYS A 87 -0.29 20.31 6.39
C LYS A 87 1.04 21.07 6.30
N ARG A 88 1.64 21.49 7.42
CA ARG A 88 2.77 22.42 7.45
C ARG A 88 3.88 21.88 8.37
N LYS A 89 4.99 21.42 7.77
CA LYS A 89 6.34 21.14 8.34
C LYS A 89 6.75 19.70 8.70
N SER A 90 5.86 18.72 8.86
CA SER A 90 6.27 17.34 9.23
C SER A 90 6.78 16.49 8.05
N LYS A 91 6.30 16.77 6.82
CA LYS A 91 6.49 15.93 5.62
C LYS A 91 7.93 15.85 5.05
N VAL A 92 8.87 16.61 5.62
CA VAL A 92 10.24 16.76 5.10
C VAL A 92 11.29 16.14 6.04
N SER A 93 10.91 15.77 7.27
CA SER A 93 11.82 15.19 8.24
C SER A 93 12.18 13.74 7.87
N THR A 94 13.44 13.33 8.08
CA THR A 94 13.86 11.93 7.87
C THR A 94 13.02 10.96 8.69
N ILE A 95 12.61 11.34 9.89
CA ILE A 95 11.75 10.53 10.76
C ILE A 95 10.39 10.26 10.10
N TYR A 96 9.73 11.28 9.54
CA TYR A 96 8.49 11.10 8.78
C TYR A 96 8.67 10.14 7.60
N ARG A 97 9.78 10.27 6.87
CA ARG A 97 10.05 9.40 5.72
C ARG A 97 10.27 7.94 6.14
N MET A 98 10.98 7.72 7.26
CA MET A 98 11.17 6.39 7.84
C MET A 98 9.84 5.79 8.33
N ASP A 99 8.96 6.62 8.90
CA ASP A 99 7.62 6.23 9.33
C ASP A 99 6.78 5.76 8.13
N ILE A 100 6.81 6.48 7.00
CA ILE A 100 6.18 6.04 5.74
C ILE A 100 6.75 4.71 5.27
N LEU A 101 8.09 4.60 5.17
CA LEU A 101 8.71 3.34 4.71
C LEU A 101 8.29 2.15 5.58
N ASN A 102 8.17 2.36 6.89
CA ASN A 102 7.71 1.33 7.82
C ASN A 102 6.23 1.01 7.61
N GLU A 103 5.36 2.01 7.39
CA GLU A 103 3.95 1.79 7.06
C GLU A 103 3.81 0.96 5.77
N GLU A 104 4.49 1.36 4.70
CA GLU A 104 4.51 0.66 3.41
C GLU A 104 4.89 -0.81 3.57
N PHE A 105 5.99 -1.08 4.29
CA PHE A 105 6.45 -2.44 4.54
C PHE A 105 5.42 -3.26 5.35
N GLU A 106 4.81 -2.66 6.36
CA GLU A 106 3.78 -3.32 7.17
C GLU A 106 2.47 -3.52 6.39
N ALA A 107 2.12 -2.63 5.45
CA ALA A 107 0.99 -2.80 4.55
C ALA A 107 1.22 -4.00 3.62
N TRP A 108 2.42 -4.14 3.05
CA TRP A 108 2.80 -5.33 2.28
C TRP A 108 2.70 -6.63 3.08
N LYS A 109 3.15 -6.63 4.35
CA LYS A 109 2.98 -7.79 5.24
C LYS A 109 1.51 -8.09 5.52
N ALA A 110 0.72 -7.08 5.84
CA ALA A 110 -0.71 -7.24 6.08
C ALA A 110 -1.42 -7.82 4.84
N GLY A 111 -1.05 -7.35 3.64
CA GLY A 111 -1.51 -7.92 2.38
C GLY A 111 -1.14 -9.39 2.20
N GLU A 112 0.08 -9.78 2.57
CA GLU A 112 0.51 -11.18 2.57
C GLU A 112 -0.29 -12.04 3.56
N GLU A 113 -0.65 -11.51 4.73
CA GLU A 113 -1.53 -12.20 5.69
C GLU A 113 -2.96 -12.35 5.16
N ILE A 114 -3.50 -11.34 4.44
CA ILE A 114 -4.78 -11.48 3.73
C ILE A 114 -4.69 -12.63 2.71
N ALA A 115 -3.63 -12.65 1.91
CA ALA A 115 -3.42 -13.68 0.90
C ALA A 115 -3.36 -15.10 1.51
N LYS A 116 -2.68 -15.25 2.65
CA LYS A 116 -2.64 -16.50 3.42
C LYS A 116 -4.03 -16.87 3.94
N SER A 117 -4.76 -15.92 4.52
CA SER A 117 -6.10 -16.17 5.08
C SER A 117 -7.12 -16.61 4.02
N LEU A 118 -6.94 -16.15 2.78
CA LEU A 118 -7.77 -16.51 1.62
C LEU A 118 -7.27 -17.75 0.89
N ASN A 119 -6.17 -18.35 1.36
CA ASN A 119 -5.46 -19.45 0.71
C ASN A 119 -5.25 -19.16 -0.79
N LEU A 120 -4.69 -17.98 -1.09
CA LEU A 120 -4.45 -17.55 -2.47
C LEU A 120 -3.30 -18.33 -3.08
N VAL A 121 -3.46 -18.73 -4.34
CA VAL A 121 -2.39 -19.38 -5.10
C VAL A 121 -1.71 -18.37 -6.02
N TYR A 122 -0.57 -17.83 -5.60
CA TYR A 122 0.18 -16.83 -6.33
C TYR A 122 1.70 -17.06 -6.26
N ASP A 123 2.44 -16.42 -7.16
CA ASP A 123 3.90 -16.46 -7.15
C ASP A 123 4.48 -15.54 -6.06
N LYS A 124 4.89 -16.16 -4.95
CA LYS A 124 5.46 -15.46 -3.79
C LYS A 124 6.77 -14.74 -4.12
N ILE A 125 7.58 -15.27 -5.04
CA ILE A 125 8.86 -14.66 -5.43
C ILE A 125 8.57 -13.37 -6.21
N LYS A 126 7.65 -13.42 -7.18
CA LYS A 126 7.26 -12.21 -7.92
C LYS A 126 6.59 -11.17 -7.01
N PHE A 127 5.77 -11.60 -6.07
CA PHE A 127 5.19 -10.70 -5.06
C PHE A 127 6.28 -9.95 -4.27
N LYS A 128 7.26 -10.69 -3.72
CA LYS A 128 8.39 -10.07 -2.99
C LYS A 128 9.26 -9.19 -3.89
N LYS A 129 9.48 -9.56 -5.16
CA LYS A 129 10.20 -8.72 -6.13
C LYS A 129 9.48 -7.40 -6.38
N LEU A 130 8.16 -7.42 -6.54
CA LEU A 130 7.37 -6.19 -6.71
C LEU A 130 7.39 -5.32 -5.45
N MET A 131 7.18 -5.93 -4.28
CA MET A 131 7.30 -5.26 -2.97
C MET A 131 8.66 -4.56 -2.83
N LEU A 132 9.77 -5.27 -3.04
CA LEU A 132 11.11 -4.69 -2.93
C LEU A 132 11.35 -3.57 -3.95
N LYS A 133 10.87 -3.74 -5.19
CA LYS A 133 10.97 -2.70 -6.23
C LYS A 133 10.28 -1.40 -5.79
N LEU A 134 9.10 -1.49 -5.19
CA LEU A 134 8.34 -0.33 -4.74
C LEU A 134 8.92 0.25 -3.43
N LEU A 135 9.31 -0.58 -2.45
CA LEU A 135 9.97 -0.09 -1.23
C LEU A 135 11.29 0.64 -1.54
N LYS A 136 12.02 0.22 -2.59
CA LYS A 136 13.24 0.90 -3.03
C LYS A 136 13.00 2.38 -3.36
N THR A 137 11.84 2.75 -3.92
CA THR A 137 11.56 4.16 -4.26
C THR A 137 11.50 5.03 -3.01
N TYR A 138 10.95 4.50 -1.92
CA TYR A 138 10.92 5.16 -0.61
C TYR A 138 12.31 5.23 0.03
N VAL A 139 13.11 4.16 -0.07
CA VAL A 139 14.50 4.15 0.42
C VAL A 139 15.34 5.18 -0.33
N ASP A 140 15.25 5.21 -1.66
CA ASP A 140 15.92 6.21 -2.50
C ASP A 140 15.49 7.62 -2.09
N TRP A 141 14.19 7.85 -1.87
CA TRP A 141 13.66 9.13 -1.40
C TRP A 141 14.25 9.55 -0.05
N ILE A 142 14.40 8.63 0.91
CA ILE A 142 15.03 8.90 2.21
C ILE A 142 16.49 9.31 2.05
N VAL A 143 17.26 8.52 1.29
CA VAL A 143 18.72 8.68 1.16
C VAL A 143 19.09 9.90 0.34
N PHE A 144 18.48 10.09 -0.84
CA PHE A 144 18.88 11.15 -1.77
C PHE A 144 18.29 12.51 -1.40
N SER A 145 17.10 12.57 -0.81
CA SER A 145 16.54 13.83 -0.31
C SER A 145 17.29 14.42 0.89
N SER A 146 18.21 13.63 1.49
CA SER A 146 19.08 14.08 2.59
C SER A 146 20.41 14.68 2.07
N LYS A 147 20.82 14.37 0.84
CA LYS A 147 22.07 14.88 0.23
C LYS A 147 21.95 16.32 -0.25
N ASN A 148 20.78 16.75 -0.73
CA ASN A 148 20.54 18.11 -1.21
C ASN A 148 20.48 19.19 -0.10
N LYS A 149 20.63 18.81 1.18
CA LYS A 149 20.65 19.77 2.31
C LYS A 149 22.07 20.10 2.83
N LYS A 150 23.12 19.44 2.33
CA LYS A 150 24.51 19.64 2.80
C LYS A 150 25.36 20.55 1.91
N THR A 151 24.77 21.16 0.89
CA THR A 151 25.39 22.18 0.04
C THR A 151 24.63 23.48 0.22
N ASN A 152 25.00 24.25 1.26
CA ASN A 152 24.78 25.68 1.43
C ASN A 152 25.61 26.14 2.62
#